data_AF-A0A6A8A9G9-F1
#
_entry.id   AF-A0A6A8A9G9-F1
#
_cell.length_a   1.000
_cell.length_b   1.000
_cell.length_c   1.000
_cell.angle_alpha   90.00
_cell.angle_beta   90.00
_cell.angle_gamma   90.00
#
_symmetry.space_group_name_H-M   'P 1'
#
loop_
_entity.id
_entity.type
_entity.pdbx_description
1 polymer ?
#
loop_
_entity_poly.entity_id
_entity_poly.type
_entity_poly.pdbx_seq_one_letter_code
_entity_poly.pdbx_strand_id
1 'polypeptide(L)' 'MKDVADIISKPVGLAISLHRIPGDGIEQSFRDLGFYTSTARAYKSMTLATIDAPGHPRDFIGGDMSLGQYLETVI' A
#
# COMPACT_ATOMS: atom_id res chain seq x y z
N MET A 1 6.52 6.10 -6.29
CA MET A 1 5.99 5.98 -4.90
C MET A 1 5.43 7.30 -4.40
N LYS A 2 6.11 8.45 -4.58
CA LYS A 2 5.56 9.80 -4.30
C LYS A 2 4.15 10.01 -4.89
N ASP A 3 3.89 9.37 -6.03
CA ASP A 3 2.62 9.43 -6.77
C ASP A 3 1.40 8.96 -5.96
N VAL A 4 1.55 7.97 -5.06
CA VAL A 4 0.40 7.40 -4.34
C VAL A 4 -0.13 8.35 -3.28
N ALA A 5 0.74 9.00 -2.49
CA ALA A 5 0.30 9.99 -1.50
C ALA A 5 -0.34 11.21 -2.18
N ASP A 6 0.22 11.67 -3.30
CA ASP A 6 -0.35 12.76 -4.08
C ASP A 6 -1.75 12.38 -4.63
N ILE A 7 -1.90 11.14 -5.14
CA ILE A 7 -3.19 10.62 -5.64
C ILE A 7 -4.24 10.56 -4.52
N ILE A 8 -3.89 10.09 -3.32
CA ILE A 8 -4.84 9.97 -2.20
C ILE A 8 -5.15 11.35 -1.57
N SER A 9 -4.18 12.27 -1.56
CA SER A 9 -4.37 13.60 -0.93
C SER A 9 -5.51 14.40 -1.56
N LYS A 10 -5.74 14.22 -2.87
CA LYS A 10 -6.78 14.92 -3.64
C LYS A 10 -8.21 14.62 -3.16
N PRO A 11 -8.69 13.36 -3.17
CA PRO A 11 -10.04 13.05 -2.69
C PRO A 11 -10.20 13.28 -1.17
N VAL A 12 -9.16 13.04 -0.37
CA VAL A 12 -9.21 13.23 1.08
C VAL A 12 -9.21 14.72 1.48
N GLY A 13 -8.67 15.61 0.64
CA GLY A 13 -8.56 17.05 0.93
C GLY A 13 -7.55 17.38 2.04
N LEU A 14 -6.65 16.45 2.37
CA LEU A 14 -5.63 16.61 3.40
C LEU A 14 -4.24 16.32 2.84
N ALA A 15 -3.22 16.98 3.42
CA ALA A 15 -1.84 16.66 3.12
C ALA A 15 -1.49 15.27 3.65
N ILE A 16 -1.06 14.38 2.75
CA ILE A 16 -0.64 13.00 3.07
C ILE A 16 0.85 12.87 2.84
N SER A 17 1.54 12.22 3.77
CA SER A 17 2.97 11.93 3.67
C SER A 17 3.22 10.43 3.71
N LEU A 18 4.23 9.98 2.96
CA LEU A 18 4.67 8.58 3.00
C LEU A 18 5.73 8.42 4.08
N HIS A 19 5.46 7.49 4.99
CA HIS A 19 6.45 7.05 5.96
C HIS A 19 7.04 5.70 5.53
N ARG A 20 8.36 5.65 5.34
CA ARG A 20 9.05 4.41 4.94
C ARG A 20 9.38 3.59 6.19
N ILE A 21 8.84 2.38 6.23
CA ILE A 21 9.11 1.43 7.31
C ILE A 21 10.18 0.44 6.82
N PRO A 22 11.30 0.25 7.56
CA PRO A 22 12.27 -0.80 7.27
C PRO A 22 11.63 -2.19 7.27
N GLY A 23 12.14 -3.13 6.45
CA GLY A 23 11.52 -4.45 6.24
C GLY A 23 11.36 -5.29 7.53
N ASP A 24 12.32 -5.16 8.46
CA ASP A 24 12.28 -5.76 9.79
C ASP A 24 11.21 -5.13 10.71
N GLY A 25 10.85 -3.86 10.49
CA GLY A 25 9.81 -3.13 11.21
C GLY A 25 8.38 -3.33 10.70
N ILE A 26 8.16 -3.93 9.52
CA ILE A 26 6.83 -4.02 8.89
C ILE A 26 5.82 -4.78 9.76
N GLU A 27 6.17 -5.94 10.31
CA GLU A 27 5.24 -6.71 11.16
C GLU A 27 4.86 -5.96 12.43
N GLN A 28 5.82 -5.29 13.06
CA GLN A 28 5.53 -4.50 14.25
C GLN A 28 4.59 -3.33 13.93
N SER A 29 4.76 -2.68 12.78
CA SER A 29 3.87 -1.59 12.36
C SER A 29 2.41 -2.01 12.22
N PHE A 30 2.14 -3.23 11.71
CA PHE A 30 0.77 -3.76 11.65
C PHE A 30 0.24 -4.09 13.06
N ARG A 31 1.09 -4.60 13.94
CA ARG A 31 0.70 -4.85 15.34
C ARG A 31 0.34 -3.57 16.07
N ASP A 32 1.06 -2.48 15.81
CA ASP A 32 0.78 -1.16 16.40
C ASP A 32 -0.57 -0.58 15.91
N LEU A 33 -1.07 -1.03 14.76
CA LEU A 33 -2.42 -0.75 14.24
C LEU A 33 -3.51 -1.68 14.81
N GLY A 34 -3.17 -2.56 15.76
CA GLY A 34 -4.11 -3.45 16.44
C GLY A 34 -4.31 -4.80 15.75
N PHE A 35 -3.48 -5.18 14.77
CA PHE A 35 -3.61 -6.48 14.11
C PHE A 35 -3.17 -7.61 15.05
N TYR A 36 -3.91 -8.73 15.01
CA TYR A 36 -3.45 -9.97 15.64
C TYR A 36 -2.12 -10.44 15.01
N THR A 37 -1.29 -11.13 15.79
CA THR A 37 0.04 -11.59 15.36
C THR A 37 0.02 -12.38 14.06
N SER A 38 -0.95 -13.29 13.88
CA SER A 38 -1.08 -14.07 12.65
C SER A 38 -1.39 -13.18 11.44
N THR A 39 -2.29 -12.22 11.59
CA THR A 39 -2.66 -11.26 10.54
C THR A 39 -1.50 -10.32 10.22
N ALA A 40 -0.82 -9.76 11.22
CA ALA A 40 0.35 -8.91 11.04
C ALA A 40 1.48 -9.62 10.27
N ARG A 41 1.73 -10.89 10.59
CA ARG A 41 2.70 -11.72 9.88
C ARG A 41 2.29 -11.97 8.43
N ALA A 42 1.02 -12.27 8.17
CA ALA A 42 0.52 -12.46 6.81
C ALA A 42 0.70 -11.18 5.96
N TYR A 43 0.31 -10.03 6.51
CA TYR A 43 0.45 -8.74 5.84
C TYR A 43 1.91 -8.34 5.60
N LYS A 44 2.83 -8.63 6.54
CA LYS A 44 4.27 -8.48 6.30
C LYS A 44 4.72 -9.31 5.10
N SER A 45 4.37 -10.59 5.04
CA SER A 45 4.78 -11.45 3.93
C SER A 45 4.27 -10.95 2.58
N MET A 46 3.01 -10.50 2.51
CA MET A 46 2.44 -9.91 1.29
C MET A 46 3.13 -8.60 0.91
N THR A 47 3.42 -7.75 1.89
CA THR A 47 4.10 -6.46 1.66
C THR A 47 5.50 -6.68 1.11
N LEU A 48 6.28 -7.56 1.73
CA LEU A 48 7.62 -7.92 1.26
C LEU A 48 7.56 -8.56 -0.12
N ALA A 49 6.63 -9.49 -0.37
CA ALA A 49 6.45 -10.08 -1.69
C ALA A 49 6.14 -9.04 -2.78
N THR A 50 5.43 -7.97 -2.45
CA THR A 50 5.11 -6.89 -3.40
C THR A 50 6.30 -5.96 -3.64
N ILE A 51 7.11 -5.68 -2.61
CA ILE A 51 8.29 -4.80 -2.69
C ILE A 51 9.47 -5.53 -3.36
N ASP A 52 9.65 -6.81 -3.05
CA ASP A 52 10.81 -7.62 -3.46
C ASP A 52 10.55 -8.39 -4.77
N ALA A 53 9.32 -8.38 -5.30
CA ALA A 53 9.03 -9.06 -6.57
C ALA A 53 9.79 -8.43 -7.75
N PRO A 54 10.42 -9.24 -8.62
CA PRO A 54 11.16 -8.76 -9.78
C PRO A 54 10.20 -8.27 -10.87
N GLY A 55 9.80 -7.00 -10.79
CA GLY A 55 9.00 -6.32 -11.81
C GLY A 55 7.57 -6.84 -11.93
N HIS A 56 6.67 -5.95 -12.39
CA HIS A 56 5.33 -6.40 -12.79
C HIS A 56 5.47 -7.39 -13.95
N PRO A 57 4.63 -8.44 -14.04
CA PRO A 57 4.52 -9.23 -15.25
C PRO A 57 4.37 -8.27 -16.44
N ARG A 58 5.19 -8.44 -17.49
CA ARG A 58 5.13 -7.57 -18.68
C ARG A 58 3.75 -7.54 -19.33
N ASP A 59 2.96 -8.58 -19.06
CA ASP A 59 1.60 -8.81 -19.57
C ASP A 59 0.53 -8.59 -18.49
N PHE A 60 0.77 -7.71 -17.51
CA PHE A 60 -0.26 -7.36 -16.54
C PHE A 60 -1.41 -6.64 -17.24
N ILE A 61 -2.53 -7.36 -17.45
CA ILE A 61 -3.81 -6.77 -17.83
C ILE A 61 -4.34 -6.07 -16.58
N GLY A 62 -3.97 -4.81 -16.41
CA GLY A 62 -4.60 -3.94 -15.42
C GLY A 62 -6.07 -3.72 -15.77
N GLY A 63 -6.93 -3.61 -14.75
CA GLY A 63 -8.31 -3.19 -14.98
C GLY A 63 -8.37 -1.76 -15.55
N ASP A 64 -9.48 -1.42 -16.22
CA ASP A 64 -9.67 -0.12 -16.89
C ASP A 64 -9.74 1.09 -15.93
N MET A 65 -9.74 0.85 -14.62
CA MET A 65 -9.88 1.86 -13.60
C MET A 65 -8.52 2.17 -12.95
N SER A 66 -8.11 3.43 -13.03
CA SER A 66 -6.94 3.94 -12.31
C SER A 66 -7.19 4.06 -10.81
N LEU A 67 -6.11 4.08 -10.01
CA LEU A 67 -6.21 4.29 -8.56
C LEU A 67 -6.96 5.58 -8.20
N GLY A 68 -6.72 6.67 -8.93
CA GLY A 68 -7.43 7.94 -8.69
C GLY A 68 -8.94 7.80 -8.91
N GLN A 69 -9.35 7.19 -10.03
CA GLN A 69 -10.77 6.94 -10.33
C GLN A 69 -11.43 6.04 -9.28
N TYR A 70 -10.72 5.02 -8.80
CA TYR A 70 -11.25 4.16 -7.74
C TYR A 70 -11.49 4.93 -6.44
N LEU A 71 -10.54 5.75 -6.01
CA LEU A 71 -10.63 6.50 -4.75
C LEU A 71 -11.81 7.49 -4.75
N GLU A 72 -12.15 8.09 -5.90
CA GLU A 72 -13.34 8.94 -6.05
C GLU A 72 -14.67 8.20 -5.79
N THR A 73 -14.67 6.86 -5.78
CA THR A 73 -15.88 6.05 -5.53
C THR A 73 -16.03 5.57 -4.09
N VAL A 74 -14.97 5.59 -3.29
CA VAL A 74 -14.92 4.97 -1.96
C VAL A 74 -14.55 5.92 -0.82
N ILE A 75 -14.04 7.11 -1.14
CA ILE A 75 -13.74 8.20 -0.20
C ILE A 75 -14.70 9.34 -0.48
#